data_AF-A0AA43Z8S2-F1
#
_entry.id   AF-A0AA43Z8S2-F1
#
_cell.length_a   1.000
_cell.length_b   1.000
_cell.length_c   1.000
_cell.angle_alpha   90.00
_cell.angle_beta   90.00
_cell.angle_gamma   90.00
#
_symmetry.space_group_name_H-M   'P 1'
#
loop_
_entity.id
_entity.type
_entity.pdbx_description
1 polymer ?
#
loop_
_entity_poly.entity_id
_entity_poly.type
_entity_poly.pdbx_seq_one_letter_code
_entity_poly.pdbx_strand_id
1 'polypeptide(L)'
;MPSWKNRLQPLIALASRHPRLLALFGFVSGLASFLLVERKESLASLIALVMLVSWVWLLLENLLTRSLSRWLGLELPPPLLRYATQMIHQESLFFVLPFFFITTTWNSGQAAFTSLLGLAALVSIVDPLYYRWLAPRRLAFMAFHCLTLFAVLLTTLPLIYQLATPQSYRLALGSAVLLAFPSLLGTLRGQNGRRWLALLGLLAALGGAGWWARAWVPPATLWLNAAAVTLEVDGRNREAGASLKRISLAQLQARGLYAYTAIHAPRGLNERIYHVWQHAGREVDRIPLEIHGGRQEGYRAWSRKQRFPANALGRWEVRVQTEAGQLIGVLRFRVVE
;
A
#
# COMPACT_ATOMS: atom_id res chain seq x y z
N MET A 1 -38.38 -7.60 -23.96
CA MET A 1 -38.02 -8.67 -22.99
C MET A 1 -37.87 -8.09 -21.58
N PRO A 2 -38.90 -8.11 -20.71
CA PRO A 2 -38.88 -7.42 -19.41
C PRO A 2 -38.64 -8.31 -18.17
N SER A 3 -38.32 -9.60 -18.30
CA SER A 3 -38.35 -10.56 -17.17
C SER A 3 -37.30 -10.32 -16.06
N TRP A 4 -36.27 -9.52 -16.31
CA TRP A 4 -35.18 -9.29 -15.36
C TRP A 4 -35.48 -8.13 -14.40
N LYS A 5 -36.25 -7.12 -14.84
CA LYS A 5 -36.63 -5.97 -14.00
C LYS A 5 -37.46 -6.41 -12.78
N ASN A 6 -38.46 -7.26 -13.01
CA ASN A 6 -39.35 -7.76 -11.94
C ASN A 6 -38.61 -8.69 -10.96
N ARG A 7 -37.46 -9.27 -11.34
CA ARG A 7 -36.65 -10.11 -10.45
C ARG A 7 -35.67 -9.30 -9.61
N LEU A 8 -35.17 -8.17 -10.12
CA LEU A 8 -34.20 -7.33 -9.42
C LEU A 8 -34.85 -6.33 -8.47
N GLN A 9 -36.02 -5.79 -8.79
CA GLN A 9 -36.72 -4.84 -7.92
C GLN A 9 -37.04 -5.38 -6.51
N PRO A 10 -37.50 -6.64 -6.33
CA PRO A 10 -37.70 -7.22 -5.00
C PRO A 10 -36.40 -7.33 -4.21
N LEU A 11 -35.29 -7.68 -4.88
CA LEU A 11 -33.97 -7.79 -4.24
C LEU A 11 -33.44 -6.42 -3.81
N ILE A 12 -33.60 -5.40 -4.64
CA ILE A 12 -33.24 -4.01 -4.32
C ILE A 12 -34.09 -3.49 -3.14
N ALA A 13 -35.39 -3.83 -3.11
CA ALA A 13 -36.30 -3.47 -2.02
C ALA A 13 -35.99 -4.25 -0.72
N LEU A 14 -35.55 -5.51 -0.82
CA LEU A 14 -35.13 -6.30 0.34
C LEU A 14 -33.81 -5.77 0.92
N ALA A 15 -32.85 -5.45 0.04
CA ALA A 15 -31.57 -4.84 0.37
C ALA A 15 -31.75 -3.50 1.10
N SER A 16 -32.66 -2.65 0.62
CA SER A 16 -32.95 -1.37 1.28
C SER A 16 -33.68 -1.51 2.62
N ARG A 17 -34.45 -2.59 2.83
CA ARG A 17 -35.13 -2.88 4.10
C ARG A 17 -34.22 -3.44 5.19
N HIS A 18 -33.14 -4.13 4.82
CA HIS A 18 -32.22 -4.77 5.78
C HIS A 18 -30.75 -4.32 5.60
N PRO A 19 -30.43 -3.03 5.83
CA PRO A 19 -29.07 -2.51 5.66
C PRO A 19 -28.03 -3.20 6.55
N ARG A 20 -28.42 -3.70 7.75
CA ARG A 20 -27.52 -4.43 8.66
C ARG A 20 -27.07 -5.79 8.12
N LEU A 21 -27.95 -6.48 7.38
CA LEU A 21 -27.61 -7.78 6.77
C LEU A 21 -26.62 -7.62 5.62
N LEU A 22 -26.77 -6.54 4.84
CA LEU A 22 -25.79 -6.19 3.82
C LEU A 22 -24.43 -5.87 4.44
N ALA A 23 -24.42 -5.09 5.54
CA ALA A 23 -23.18 -4.74 6.23
C ALA A 23 -22.46 -5.98 6.78
N LEU A 24 -23.20 -6.92 7.35
CA LEU A 24 -22.66 -8.22 7.80
C LEU A 24 -22.10 -9.04 6.64
N PHE A 25 -22.80 -9.08 5.50
CA PHE A 25 -22.31 -9.77 4.30
C PHE A 25 -21.01 -9.17 3.79
N GLY A 26 -20.92 -7.83 3.72
CA GLY A 26 -19.68 -7.12 3.38
C GLY A 26 -18.55 -7.51 4.33
N PHE A 27 -18.79 -7.40 5.65
CA PHE A 27 -17.80 -7.78 6.66
C PHE A 27 -17.31 -9.23 6.54
N VAL A 28 -18.21 -10.21 6.38
CA VAL A 28 -17.84 -11.63 6.22
C VAL A 28 -17.10 -11.86 4.90
N SER A 29 -17.51 -11.22 3.81
CA SER A 29 -16.83 -11.26 2.51
C SER A 29 -15.40 -10.69 2.61
N GLY A 30 -15.23 -9.56 3.30
CA GLY A 30 -13.93 -8.95 3.55
C GLY A 30 -13.03 -9.84 4.40
N LEU A 31 -13.57 -10.46 5.45
CA LEU A 31 -12.84 -11.40 6.31
C LEU A 31 -12.45 -12.69 5.55
N ALA A 32 -13.34 -13.22 4.73
CA ALA A 32 -13.07 -14.37 3.87
C ALA A 32 -11.99 -14.04 2.82
N SER A 33 -12.04 -12.85 2.23
CA SER A 33 -11.02 -12.37 1.29
C SER A 33 -9.65 -12.27 1.96
N PHE A 34 -9.60 -11.75 3.19
CA PHE A 34 -8.36 -11.70 3.98
C PHE A 34 -7.75 -13.09 4.22
N LEU A 35 -8.55 -14.06 4.67
CA LEU A 35 -8.07 -15.43 4.94
C LEU A 35 -7.67 -16.21 3.68
N LEU A 36 -8.27 -15.90 2.52
CA LEU A 36 -7.97 -16.55 1.26
C LEU A 36 -6.70 -16.01 0.59
N VAL A 37 -6.40 -14.72 0.77
CA VAL A 37 -5.20 -14.07 0.23
C VAL A 37 -3.92 -14.68 0.80
N GLU A 38 -3.93 -15.13 2.06
CA GLU A 38 -2.76 -15.77 2.69
C GLU A 38 -2.37 -17.11 2.03
N ARG A 39 -3.29 -17.74 1.26
CA ARG A 39 -3.07 -19.10 0.72
C ARG A 39 -2.73 -19.17 -0.77
N LYS A 40 -3.11 -18.19 -1.60
CA LYS A 40 -2.83 -18.22 -3.07
C LYS A 40 -2.69 -16.81 -3.67
N GLU A 41 -1.52 -16.51 -4.26
CA GLU A 41 -1.26 -15.25 -4.99
C GLU A 41 -2.29 -14.98 -6.10
N SER A 42 -2.76 -16.02 -6.82
CA SER A 42 -3.74 -15.85 -7.91
C SER A 42 -5.10 -15.34 -7.45
N LEU A 43 -5.50 -15.62 -6.20
CA LEU A 43 -6.73 -15.07 -5.62
C LEU A 43 -6.56 -13.59 -5.29
N ALA A 44 -5.39 -13.18 -4.79
CA ALA A 44 -5.10 -11.79 -4.51
C ALA A 44 -5.18 -10.92 -5.77
N SER A 45 -4.62 -11.37 -6.90
CA SER A 45 -4.72 -10.65 -8.19
C SER A 45 -6.15 -10.56 -8.71
N LEU A 46 -6.98 -11.60 -8.53
CA LEU A 46 -8.40 -11.56 -8.92
C LEU A 46 -9.20 -10.56 -8.07
N ILE A 47 -9.01 -10.59 -6.74
CA ILE A 47 -9.66 -9.64 -5.83
C ILE A 47 -9.21 -8.21 -6.13
N ALA A 48 -7.91 -8.00 -6.37
CA ALA A 48 -7.35 -6.72 -6.81
C ALA A 48 -8.03 -6.21 -8.09
N LEU A 49 -8.26 -7.08 -9.08
CA LEU A 49 -8.94 -6.72 -10.33
C LEU A 49 -10.40 -6.31 -10.07
N VAL A 50 -11.16 -7.11 -9.31
CA VAL A 50 -12.55 -6.80 -8.94
C VAL A 50 -12.64 -5.47 -8.19
N MET A 51 -11.67 -5.20 -7.31
CA MET A 51 -11.58 -3.95 -6.59
C MET A 51 -11.30 -2.76 -7.52
N LEU A 52 -10.37 -2.88 -8.47
CA LEU A 52 -10.13 -1.83 -9.47
C LEU A 52 -11.38 -1.55 -10.32
N VAL A 53 -12.10 -2.60 -10.74
CA VAL A 53 -13.38 -2.45 -11.47
C VAL A 53 -14.41 -1.71 -10.60
N SER A 54 -14.49 -2.04 -9.31
CA SER A 54 -15.39 -1.36 -8.35
C SER A 54 -15.04 0.12 -8.19
N TRP A 55 -13.76 0.47 -8.22
CA TRP A 55 -13.31 1.87 -8.22
C TRP A 55 -13.63 2.59 -9.51
N VAL A 56 -13.44 1.96 -10.68
CA VAL A 56 -13.87 2.53 -11.97
C VAL A 56 -15.39 2.77 -11.97
N TRP A 57 -16.18 1.84 -11.42
CA TRP A 57 -17.61 2.04 -11.24
C TRP A 57 -17.91 3.27 -10.37
N LEU A 58 -17.23 3.42 -9.23
CA LEU A 58 -17.42 4.55 -8.32
C LEU A 58 -17.06 5.89 -9.01
N LEU A 59 -15.96 5.94 -9.76
CA LEU A 59 -15.59 7.12 -10.55
C LEU A 59 -16.62 7.50 -11.61
N LEU A 60 -17.29 6.50 -12.17
CA LEU A 60 -18.32 6.66 -13.21
C LEU A 60 -19.74 6.62 -12.64
N GLU A 61 -19.93 6.66 -11.31
CA GLU A 61 -21.23 6.43 -10.65
C GLU A 61 -22.36 7.26 -11.27
N ASN A 62 -22.12 8.56 -11.48
CA ASN A 62 -23.08 9.49 -12.06
C ASN A 62 -23.44 9.16 -13.52
N LEU A 63 -22.50 8.61 -14.30
CA LEU A 63 -22.74 8.24 -15.70
C LEU A 63 -23.46 6.89 -15.77
N LEU A 64 -23.05 5.94 -14.93
CA LEU A 64 -23.60 4.59 -14.91
C LEU A 64 -25.03 4.57 -14.38
N THR A 65 -25.32 5.31 -13.32
CA THR A 65 -26.69 5.46 -12.78
C THR A 65 -27.64 6.08 -13.81
N ARG A 66 -27.19 7.11 -14.54
CA ARG A 66 -27.97 7.74 -15.64
C ARG A 66 -28.17 6.80 -16.83
N SER A 67 -27.17 6.02 -17.18
CA SER A 67 -27.29 5.02 -18.26
C SER A 67 -28.23 3.89 -17.86
N LEU A 68 -28.16 3.41 -16.62
CA LEU A 68 -29.03 2.37 -16.07
C LEU A 68 -30.49 2.80 -16.04
N SER A 69 -30.77 4.05 -15.64
CA SER A 69 -32.12 4.58 -15.66
C SER A 69 -32.65 4.72 -17.09
N ARG A 70 -31.82 5.16 -18.05
CA ARG A 70 -32.22 5.30 -19.46
C ARG A 70 -32.46 3.97 -20.16
N TRP A 71 -31.55 3.01 -20.01
CA TRP A 71 -31.62 1.72 -20.73
C TRP A 71 -32.53 0.71 -20.03
N LEU A 72 -32.43 0.63 -18.70
CA LEU A 72 -33.13 -0.39 -17.91
C LEU A 72 -34.29 0.18 -17.09
N GLY A 73 -34.54 1.50 -17.07
CA GLY A 73 -35.61 2.10 -16.25
C GLY A 73 -35.46 1.78 -14.76
N LEU A 74 -34.24 1.50 -14.30
CA LEU A 74 -33.93 1.20 -12.90
C LEU A 74 -33.34 2.44 -12.26
N GLU A 75 -34.08 3.03 -11.32
CA GLU A 75 -33.59 4.12 -10.48
C GLU A 75 -32.99 3.53 -9.20
N LEU A 76 -31.69 3.73 -9.00
CA LEU A 76 -31.01 3.30 -7.78
C LEU A 76 -31.26 4.33 -6.68
N PRO A 77 -31.86 3.93 -5.54
CA PRO A 77 -32.09 4.82 -4.41
C PRO A 77 -30.76 5.42 -3.89
N PRO A 78 -30.73 6.72 -3.54
CA PRO A 78 -29.54 7.35 -2.96
C PRO A 78 -28.95 6.64 -1.74
N PRO A 79 -29.74 6.04 -0.81
CA PRO A 79 -29.19 5.26 0.29
C PRO A 79 -28.38 4.04 -0.16
N LEU A 80 -28.80 3.36 -1.23
CA LEU A 80 -28.10 2.19 -1.77
C LEU A 80 -26.78 2.58 -2.44
N LEU A 81 -26.74 3.73 -3.14
CA LEU A 81 -25.50 4.27 -3.70
C LEU A 81 -24.50 4.60 -2.59
N ARG A 82 -24.94 5.34 -1.56
CA ARG A 82 -24.11 5.67 -0.40
C ARG A 82 -23.58 4.43 0.32
N TYR A 83 -24.43 3.42 0.49
CA TYR A 83 -24.05 2.13 1.04
C TYR A 83 -22.99 1.42 0.17
N ALA A 84 -23.19 1.39 -1.15
CA ALA A 84 -22.22 0.82 -2.08
C ALA A 84 -20.87 1.56 -2.03
N THR A 85 -20.88 2.90 -1.95
CA THR A 85 -19.66 3.70 -1.79
C THR A 85 -18.92 3.35 -0.48
N GLN A 86 -19.64 3.25 0.64
CA GLN A 86 -19.05 2.84 1.92
C GLN A 86 -18.47 1.42 1.84
N MET A 87 -19.23 0.49 1.25
CA MET A 87 -18.80 -0.90 1.07
C MET A 87 -17.52 -0.98 0.23
N ILE A 88 -17.43 -0.24 -0.87
CA ILE A 88 -16.21 -0.20 -1.70
C ILE A 88 -15.03 0.34 -0.88
N HIS A 89 -15.21 1.40 -0.10
CA HIS A 89 -14.14 1.90 0.78
C HIS A 89 -13.74 0.88 1.84
N GLN A 90 -14.72 0.25 2.49
CA GLN A 90 -14.49 -0.77 3.52
C GLN A 90 -13.72 -1.95 2.94
N GLU A 91 -14.26 -2.63 1.94
CA GLU A 91 -13.61 -3.79 1.32
C GLU A 91 -12.22 -3.45 0.79
N SER A 92 -12.05 -2.24 0.25
CA SER A 92 -10.73 -1.76 -0.19
C SER A 92 -9.73 -1.66 0.95
N LEU A 93 -10.11 -1.01 2.05
CA LEU A 93 -9.24 -0.82 3.20
C LEU A 93 -8.90 -2.15 3.87
N PHE A 94 -9.89 -3.03 4.05
CA PHE A 94 -9.70 -4.35 4.64
C PHE A 94 -8.85 -5.27 3.75
N PHE A 95 -8.95 -5.13 2.42
CA PHE A 95 -8.08 -5.86 1.50
C PHE A 95 -6.62 -5.40 1.58
N VAL A 96 -6.36 -4.09 1.60
CA VAL A 96 -4.97 -3.57 1.56
C VAL A 96 -4.27 -3.54 2.92
N LEU A 97 -5.02 -3.38 4.02
CA LEU A 97 -4.45 -3.20 5.35
C LEU A 97 -3.49 -4.34 5.77
N PRO A 98 -3.78 -5.63 5.52
CA PRO A 98 -2.85 -6.72 5.77
C PRO A 98 -1.48 -6.58 5.10
N PHE A 99 -1.48 -6.20 3.82
CA PHE A 99 -0.26 -5.98 3.05
C PHE A 99 0.60 -4.89 3.69
N PHE A 100 -0.02 -3.75 4.02
CA PHE A 100 0.69 -2.67 4.71
C PHE A 100 1.12 -3.08 6.12
N PHE A 101 0.30 -3.81 6.87
CA PHE A 101 0.63 -4.25 8.23
C PHE A 101 1.90 -5.13 8.25
N ILE A 102 2.00 -6.10 7.34
CA ILE A 102 3.14 -7.02 7.24
C ILE A 102 4.40 -6.31 6.72
N THR A 103 4.25 -5.41 5.75
CA THR A 103 5.38 -4.71 5.10
C THR A 103 5.88 -3.49 5.88
N THR A 104 5.15 -3.05 6.90
CA THR A 104 5.51 -1.88 7.71
C THR A 104 6.72 -2.15 8.58
N THR A 105 7.76 -1.35 8.39
CA THR A 105 8.82 -1.22 9.40
C THR A 105 8.33 -0.31 10.53
N TRP A 106 7.78 -0.91 11.60
CA TRP A 106 7.11 -0.20 12.71
C TRP A 106 7.97 0.82 13.46
N ASN A 107 9.30 0.68 13.43
CA ASN A 107 10.23 1.64 14.02
C ASN A 107 10.64 2.75 13.03
N SER A 108 9.72 3.19 12.16
CA SER A 108 9.95 4.22 11.15
C SER A 108 8.68 5.03 10.87
N GLY A 109 8.79 6.07 10.03
CA GLY A 109 7.64 6.88 9.60
C GLY A 109 6.52 6.06 8.92
N GLN A 110 6.82 4.85 8.46
CA GLN A 110 5.83 3.92 7.92
C GLN A 110 4.71 3.56 8.88
N ALA A 111 4.99 3.52 10.19
CA ALA A 111 3.98 3.25 11.19
C ALA A 111 2.84 4.29 11.16
N ALA A 112 3.14 5.55 10.85
CA ALA A 112 2.14 6.61 10.77
C ALA A 112 1.17 6.39 9.61
N PHE A 113 1.68 6.02 8.42
CA PHE A 113 0.85 5.75 7.25
C PHE A 113 -0.05 4.53 7.47
N THR A 114 0.51 3.43 7.98
CA THR A 114 -0.26 2.21 8.23
C THR A 114 -1.29 2.40 9.35
N SER A 115 -0.96 3.16 10.39
CA SER A 115 -1.92 3.54 11.43
C SER A 115 -3.05 4.41 10.88
N LEU A 116 -2.73 5.33 9.96
CA LEU A 116 -3.74 6.14 9.26
C LEU A 116 -4.70 5.26 8.44
N LEU A 117 -4.20 4.23 7.75
CA LEU A 117 -5.05 3.26 7.06
C LEU A 117 -5.91 2.45 8.03
N GLY A 118 -5.36 2.02 9.17
CA GLY A 118 -6.12 1.35 10.22
C GLY A 118 -7.25 2.23 10.78
N LEU A 119 -6.98 3.50 11.04
CA LEU A 119 -8.00 4.46 11.46
C LEU A 119 -9.06 4.69 10.36
N ALA A 120 -8.65 4.76 9.10
CA ALA A 120 -9.58 4.86 7.98
C ALA A 120 -10.48 3.62 7.89
N ALA A 121 -9.94 2.41 8.10
CA ALA A 121 -10.70 1.17 8.13
C ALA A 121 -11.70 1.13 9.30
N LEU A 122 -11.34 1.67 10.47
CA LEU A 122 -12.28 1.82 11.58
C LEU A 122 -13.39 2.82 11.26
N VAL A 123 -13.07 3.92 10.59
CA VAL A 123 -14.08 4.90 10.15
C VAL A 123 -15.03 4.29 9.11
N SER A 124 -14.55 3.39 8.23
CA SER A 124 -15.39 2.79 7.19
C SER A 124 -16.42 1.79 7.73
N ILE A 125 -16.10 1.06 8.81
CA ILE A 125 -17.01 0.07 9.42
C ILE A 125 -17.98 0.69 10.45
N VAL A 126 -17.65 1.85 11.03
CA VAL A 126 -18.48 2.50 12.06
C VAL A 126 -19.45 3.49 11.41
N ASP A 127 -20.69 3.07 11.17
CA ASP A 127 -21.73 3.86 10.48
C ASP A 127 -21.90 5.30 10.99
N PRO A 128 -21.97 5.57 12.31
CA PRO A 128 -22.05 6.96 12.79
C PRO A 128 -20.85 7.81 12.38
N LEU A 129 -19.63 7.26 12.39
CA LEU A 129 -18.43 7.98 11.98
C LEU A 129 -18.44 8.22 10.47
N TYR A 130 -18.78 7.21 9.68
CA TYR A 130 -18.83 7.34 8.23
C TYR A 130 -19.93 8.32 7.77
N TYR A 131 -21.18 8.09 8.17
CA TYR A 131 -22.31 8.86 7.63
C TYR A 131 -22.56 10.20 8.31
N ARG A 132 -22.31 10.33 9.61
CA ARG A 132 -22.61 11.56 10.35
C ARG A 132 -21.42 12.50 10.47
N TRP A 133 -20.20 11.98 10.52
CA TRP A 133 -19.00 12.79 10.68
C TRP A 133 -18.22 12.98 9.37
N LEU A 134 -17.92 11.90 8.65
CA LEU A 134 -17.08 11.95 7.44
C LEU A 134 -17.86 12.45 6.22
N ALA A 135 -18.95 11.77 5.84
CA ALA A 135 -19.70 12.02 4.61
C ALA A 135 -20.24 13.46 4.45
N PRO A 136 -20.70 14.16 5.51
CA PRO A 136 -21.16 15.55 5.38
C PRO A 136 -20.01 16.54 5.13
N ARG A 137 -18.77 16.18 5.47
CA ARG A 137 -17.59 17.04 5.37
C ARG A 137 -16.87 16.78 4.06
N ARG A 138 -17.22 17.55 3.02
CA ARG A 138 -16.68 17.40 1.65
C ARG A 138 -15.17 17.17 1.58
N LEU A 139 -14.37 17.99 2.25
CA LEU A 139 -12.90 17.87 2.20
C LEU A 139 -12.39 16.62 2.91
N ALA A 140 -12.98 16.26 4.06
CA ALA A 140 -12.61 15.06 4.79
C ALA A 140 -12.99 13.81 4.00
N PHE A 141 -14.19 13.77 3.42
CA PHE A 141 -14.64 12.69 2.56
C PHE A 141 -13.76 12.54 1.32
N MET A 142 -13.39 13.65 0.67
CA MET A 142 -12.47 13.64 -0.46
C MET A 142 -11.07 13.13 -0.07
N ALA A 143 -10.51 13.60 1.06
CA ALA A 143 -9.23 13.14 1.55
C ALA A 143 -9.25 11.63 1.85
N PHE A 144 -10.31 11.14 2.50
CA PHE A 144 -10.54 9.74 2.77
C PHE A 144 -10.65 8.91 1.48
N HIS A 145 -11.39 9.40 0.49
CA HIS A 145 -11.56 8.77 -0.81
C HIS A 145 -10.22 8.68 -1.56
N CYS A 146 -9.47 9.78 -1.65
CA CYS A 146 -8.15 9.81 -2.28
C CYS A 146 -7.13 8.93 -1.56
N LEU A 147 -7.13 8.93 -0.21
CA LEU A 147 -6.26 8.05 0.59
C LEU A 147 -6.56 6.57 0.31
N THR A 148 -7.84 6.21 0.28
CA THR A 148 -8.25 4.83 0.04
C THR A 148 -7.87 4.39 -1.38
N LEU A 149 -8.16 5.22 -2.39
CA LEU A 149 -7.74 4.95 -3.77
C LEU A 149 -6.22 4.79 -3.88
N PHE A 150 -5.47 5.71 -3.24
CA PHE A 150 -4.02 5.69 -3.25
C PHE A 150 -3.49 4.37 -2.67
N ALA A 151 -3.99 3.95 -1.50
CA ALA A 151 -3.63 2.68 -0.88
C ALA A 151 -3.99 1.47 -1.77
N VAL A 152 -5.16 1.48 -2.39
CA VAL A 152 -5.60 0.45 -3.35
C VAL A 152 -4.65 0.36 -4.53
N LEU A 153 -4.29 1.48 -5.16
CA LEU A 153 -3.40 1.48 -6.31
C LEU A 153 -1.99 1.02 -5.96
N LEU A 154 -1.48 1.39 -4.79
CA LEU A 154 -0.18 0.92 -4.30
C LEU A 154 -0.09 -0.60 -4.16
N THR A 155 -1.21 -1.26 -3.83
CA THR A 155 -1.26 -2.72 -3.70
C THR A 155 -1.61 -3.41 -5.01
N THR A 156 -2.58 -2.90 -5.76
CA THR A 156 -3.10 -3.58 -6.95
C THR A 156 -2.24 -3.43 -8.19
N LEU A 157 -1.60 -2.28 -8.40
CA LEU A 157 -0.77 -2.04 -9.58
C LEU A 157 0.42 -3.02 -9.67
N PRO A 158 1.21 -3.26 -8.61
CA PRO A 158 2.25 -4.28 -8.64
C PRO A 158 1.69 -5.69 -8.86
N LEU A 159 0.54 -6.04 -8.29
CA LEU A 159 -0.04 -7.38 -8.38
C LEU A 159 -0.59 -7.73 -9.77
N ILE A 160 -1.12 -6.74 -10.48
CA ILE A 160 -1.77 -6.94 -11.79
C ILE A 160 -0.77 -6.69 -12.92
N TYR A 161 -0.02 -5.59 -12.83
CA TYR A 161 0.86 -5.12 -13.91
C TYR A 161 2.35 -5.38 -13.65
N GLN A 162 2.70 -6.02 -12.51
CA GLN A 162 4.09 -6.37 -12.17
C GLN A 162 5.01 -5.14 -12.12
N LEU A 163 4.45 -3.99 -11.76
CA LEU A 163 5.16 -2.72 -11.70
C LEU A 163 6.01 -2.62 -10.44
N ALA A 164 7.26 -2.20 -10.60
CA ALA A 164 8.18 -1.92 -9.50
C ALA A 164 7.59 -0.86 -8.55
N THR A 165 7.98 -0.90 -7.27
CA THR A 165 7.44 -0.01 -6.24
C THR A 165 7.49 1.49 -6.63
N PRO A 166 8.59 2.04 -7.20
CA PRO A 166 8.63 3.45 -7.61
C PRO A 166 7.68 3.81 -8.76
N GLN A 167 7.37 2.86 -9.64
CA GLN A 167 6.45 3.06 -10.76
C GLN A 167 5.00 3.08 -10.24
N SER A 168 4.63 2.07 -9.44
CA SER A 168 3.33 1.97 -8.79
C SER A 168 3.03 3.18 -7.91
N TYR A 169 4.02 3.65 -7.14
CA TYR A 169 3.89 4.85 -6.31
C TYR A 169 3.55 6.10 -7.13
N ARG A 170 4.28 6.33 -8.24
CA ARG A 170 4.05 7.48 -9.12
C ARG A 170 2.66 7.47 -9.74
N LEU A 171 2.23 6.30 -10.23
CA LEU A 171 0.91 6.15 -10.82
C LEU A 171 -0.19 6.33 -9.77
N ALA A 172 -0.03 5.75 -8.58
CA ALA A 172 -0.98 5.90 -7.48
C ALA A 172 -1.12 7.37 -7.05
N LEU A 173 0.01 8.06 -6.81
CA LEU A 173 0.02 9.46 -6.41
C LEU A 173 -0.58 10.35 -7.50
N GLY A 174 -0.17 10.15 -8.76
CA GLY A 174 -0.68 10.88 -9.91
C GLY A 174 -2.19 10.71 -10.07
N SER A 175 -2.69 9.48 -9.92
CA SER A 175 -4.13 9.17 -10.00
C SER A 175 -4.91 9.81 -8.87
N ALA A 176 -4.42 9.74 -7.63
CA ALA A 176 -5.06 10.36 -6.47
C ALA A 176 -5.15 11.89 -6.61
N VAL A 177 -4.08 12.55 -7.08
CA VAL A 177 -4.06 14.00 -7.34
C VAL A 177 -4.98 14.36 -8.51
N LEU A 178 -4.94 13.60 -9.59
CA LEU A 178 -5.80 13.83 -10.76
C LEU A 178 -7.28 13.71 -10.40
N LEU A 179 -7.65 12.73 -9.59
CA LEU A 179 -9.04 12.51 -9.19
C LEU A 179 -9.50 13.44 -8.06
N ALA A 180 -8.57 14.07 -7.33
CA ALA A 180 -8.89 15.17 -6.44
C ALA A 180 -9.33 16.44 -7.20
N PHE A 181 -8.90 16.61 -8.46
CA PHE A 181 -9.13 17.84 -9.24
C PHE A 181 -10.61 18.22 -9.40
N PRO A 182 -11.54 17.35 -9.87
CA PRO A 182 -12.96 17.72 -10.03
C PRO A 182 -13.60 18.09 -8.69
N SER A 183 -13.23 17.37 -7.64
CA SER A 183 -13.72 17.58 -6.27
C SER A 183 -13.23 18.90 -5.68
N LEU A 184 -11.98 19.29 -5.94
CA LEU A 184 -11.41 20.57 -5.52
C LEU A 184 -11.96 21.74 -6.33
N LEU A 185 -12.14 21.57 -7.64
CA LEU A 185 -12.73 22.57 -8.52
C LEU A 185 -14.06 23.06 -7.96
N GLY A 186 -14.98 22.17 -7.62
CA GLY A 186 -16.29 22.60 -7.12
C GLY A 186 -16.28 23.20 -5.70
N THR A 187 -15.15 23.18 -4.98
CA THR A 187 -15.03 23.74 -3.61
C THR A 187 -14.70 25.23 -3.66
N LEU A 188 -13.94 25.65 -4.66
CA LEU A 188 -13.56 27.05 -4.85
C LEU A 188 -14.73 27.81 -5.52
N ARG A 189 -15.32 28.78 -4.80
CA ARG A 189 -16.42 29.65 -5.32
C ARG A 189 -15.85 30.79 -6.19
N GLY A 190 -16.50 31.11 -7.32
CA GLY A 190 -16.18 32.28 -8.18
C GLY A 190 -15.38 31.96 -9.46
N GLN A 191 -15.41 32.88 -10.45
CA GLN A 191 -14.82 32.73 -11.80
C GLN A 191 -13.63 33.66 -12.09
N ASN A 192 -12.58 33.64 -11.25
CA ASN A 192 -11.40 34.50 -11.46
C ASN A 192 -10.14 33.66 -11.74
N GLY A 193 -9.20 34.17 -12.56
CA GLY A 193 -7.93 33.48 -12.88
C GLY A 193 -7.07 33.09 -11.66
N ARG A 194 -7.19 33.84 -10.56
CA ARG A 194 -6.57 33.50 -9.25
C ARG A 194 -7.03 32.14 -8.71
N ARG A 195 -8.23 31.67 -9.05
CA ARG A 195 -8.77 30.35 -8.66
C ARG A 195 -7.98 29.22 -9.31
N TRP A 196 -7.66 29.35 -10.60
CA TRP A 196 -6.86 28.36 -11.32
C TRP A 196 -5.46 28.28 -10.74
N LEU A 197 -4.85 29.42 -10.43
CA LEU A 197 -3.56 29.47 -9.73
C LEU A 197 -3.63 28.81 -8.35
N ALA A 198 -4.66 29.10 -7.55
CA ALA A 198 -4.84 28.48 -6.24
C ALA A 198 -5.06 26.96 -6.32
N LEU A 199 -5.85 26.50 -7.29
CA LEU A 199 -6.09 25.07 -7.53
C LEU A 199 -4.81 24.35 -7.96
N LEU A 200 -4.08 24.89 -8.93
CA LEU A 200 -2.81 24.33 -9.39
C LEU A 200 -1.78 24.31 -8.26
N GLY A 201 -1.71 25.39 -7.48
CA GLY A 201 -0.87 25.46 -6.28
C GLY A 201 -1.23 24.40 -5.25
N LEU A 202 -2.52 24.17 -4.99
CA LEU A 202 -2.98 23.13 -4.07
C LEU A 202 -2.65 21.72 -4.58
N LEU A 203 -2.87 21.45 -5.86
CA LEU A 203 -2.54 20.14 -6.46
C LEU A 203 -1.04 19.89 -6.47
N ALA A 204 -0.24 20.91 -6.78
CA ALA A 204 1.21 20.85 -6.70
C ALA A 204 1.67 20.63 -5.25
N ALA A 205 1.04 21.29 -4.28
CA ALA A 205 1.33 21.09 -2.86
C ALA A 205 0.98 19.67 -2.40
N LEU A 206 -0.17 19.13 -2.79
CA LEU A 206 -0.58 17.76 -2.46
C LEU A 206 0.34 16.72 -3.11
N GLY A 207 0.65 16.88 -4.40
CA GLY A 207 1.59 16.02 -5.12
C GLY A 207 3.01 16.10 -4.54
N GLY A 208 3.47 17.31 -4.22
CA GLY A 208 4.76 17.56 -3.58
C GLY A 208 4.84 16.95 -2.19
N ALA A 209 3.81 17.13 -1.35
CA ALA A 209 3.73 16.54 -0.03
C ALA A 209 3.73 15.00 -0.10
N GLY A 210 2.96 14.40 -1.01
CA GLY A 210 2.99 12.97 -1.27
C GLY A 210 4.40 12.49 -1.67
N TRP A 211 5.03 13.17 -2.64
CA TRP A 211 6.36 12.82 -3.11
C TRP A 211 7.43 12.86 -2.02
N TRP A 212 7.36 13.84 -1.11
CA TRP A 212 8.24 13.95 0.05
C TRP A 212 7.95 12.89 1.12
N ALA A 213 6.68 12.54 1.31
CA ALA A 213 6.24 11.51 2.25
C ALA A 213 6.45 10.07 1.72
N ARG A 214 6.99 9.88 0.50
CA ARG A 214 7.12 8.55 -0.12
C ARG A 214 7.80 7.50 0.75
N ALA A 215 8.84 7.87 1.49
CA ALA A 215 9.57 6.95 2.36
C ALA A 215 8.74 6.46 3.57
N TRP A 216 7.66 7.17 3.92
CA TRP A 216 6.72 6.81 4.96
C TRP A 216 5.63 5.86 4.47
N VAL A 217 5.61 5.51 3.19
CA VAL A 217 4.66 4.52 2.65
C VAL A 217 5.39 3.18 2.59
N PRO A 218 4.90 2.12 3.25
CA PRO A 218 5.46 0.78 3.10
C PRO A 218 5.36 0.28 1.65
N PRO A 219 6.32 -0.51 1.16
CA PRO A 219 6.20 -1.18 -0.13
C PRO A 219 5.22 -2.35 -0.01
N ALA A 220 3.97 -2.17 -0.45
CA ALA A 220 2.84 -3.07 -0.16
C ALA A 220 3.05 -4.54 -0.52
N THR A 221 3.94 -4.86 -1.46
CA THR A 221 4.17 -6.22 -1.94
C THR A 221 5.56 -6.77 -1.61
N LEU A 222 6.39 -6.04 -0.85
CA LEU A 222 7.75 -6.45 -0.51
C LEU A 222 7.93 -6.57 1.00
N TRP A 223 8.24 -7.78 1.48
CA TRP A 223 8.59 -8.01 2.88
C TRP A 223 9.78 -8.96 3.02
N LEU A 224 10.44 -8.93 4.17
CA LEU A 224 11.54 -9.84 4.50
C LEU A 224 10.98 -11.17 5.03
N ASN A 225 11.30 -12.27 4.35
CA ASN A 225 11.08 -13.63 4.87
C ASN A 225 12.19 -14.01 5.87
N ALA A 226 13.43 -13.62 5.58
CA ALA A 226 14.58 -13.85 6.44
C ALA A 226 15.61 -12.73 6.28
N ALA A 227 16.35 -12.44 7.34
CA ALA A 227 17.44 -11.48 7.31
C ALA A 227 18.52 -11.84 8.34
N ALA A 228 19.79 -11.74 7.96
CA ALA A 228 20.91 -12.07 8.84
C ALA A 228 22.13 -11.20 8.54
N VAL A 229 22.81 -10.76 9.61
CA VAL A 229 24.19 -10.26 9.51
C VAL A 229 25.10 -11.41 9.90
N THR A 230 25.93 -11.89 8.98
CA THR A 230 26.71 -13.13 9.15
C THR A 230 28.13 -12.98 8.63
N LEU A 231 29.04 -13.81 9.12
CA LEU A 231 30.43 -13.90 8.63
C LEU A 231 30.52 -14.72 7.34
N GLU A 232 29.54 -15.55 7.06
CA GLU A 232 29.54 -16.48 5.94
C GLU A 232 28.15 -16.67 5.34
N VAL A 233 28.15 -16.91 4.03
CA VAL A 233 26.98 -17.30 3.24
C VAL A 233 27.39 -18.53 2.45
N ASP A 234 26.64 -19.61 2.57
CA ASP A 234 26.85 -20.80 1.75
C ASP A 234 26.46 -20.47 0.30
N GLY A 235 27.45 -20.40 -0.59
CA GLY A 235 27.24 -20.08 -1.99
C GLY A 235 26.47 -21.16 -2.77
N ARG A 236 26.48 -22.42 -2.31
CA ARG A 236 25.78 -23.54 -2.98
C ARG A 236 24.28 -23.48 -2.68
N ASN A 237 23.92 -23.42 -1.40
CA ASN A 237 22.53 -23.39 -0.98
C ASN A 237 21.95 -21.97 -0.91
N ARG A 238 22.80 -20.94 -1.03
CA ARG A 238 22.44 -19.52 -0.89
C ARG A 238 21.81 -19.22 0.47
N GLU A 239 22.38 -19.77 1.53
CA GLU A 239 21.88 -19.64 2.90
C GLU A 239 22.86 -18.86 3.77
N ALA A 240 22.31 -18.08 4.70
CA ALA A 240 23.11 -17.36 5.67
C ALA A 240 23.58 -18.30 6.79
N GLY A 241 24.80 -18.08 7.26
CA GLY A 241 25.24 -18.59 8.55
C GLY A 241 24.51 -17.92 9.73
N ALA A 242 24.99 -18.17 10.95
CA ALA A 242 24.37 -17.66 12.16
C ALA A 242 24.29 -16.12 12.18
N SER A 243 23.10 -15.60 12.50
CA SER A 243 22.87 -14.16 12.60
C SER A 243 23.53 -13.57 13.84
N LEU A 244 24.42 -12.60 13.63
CA LEU A 244 25.21 -11.95 14.65
C LEU A 244 24.57 -10.63 15.08
N LYS A 245 24.31 -10.48 16.38
CA LYS A 245 23.90 -9.20 16.99
C LYS A 245 25.10 -8.40 17.51
N ARG A 246 26.23 -9.06 17.78
CA ARG A 246 27.48 -8.48 18.28
C ARG A 246 28.66 -9.12 17.57
N ILE A 247 29.70 -8.33 17.30
CA ILE A 247 30.95 -8.76 16.66
C ILE A 247 32.12 -7.95 17.23
N SER A 248 33.28 -8.56 17.44
CA SER A 248 34.48 -7.81 17.85
C SER A 248 35.10 -7.04 16.69
N LEU A 249 35.78 -5.95 17.00
CA LEU A 249 36.43 -5.11 15.99
C LEU A 249 37.47 -5.89 15.19
N ALA A 250 38.24 -6.75 15.87
CA ALA A 250 39.25 -7.59 15.24
C ALA A 250 38.63 -8.57 14.23
N GLN A 251 37.53 -9.24 14.59
CA GLN A 251 36.82 -10.16 13.68
C GLN A 251 36.22 -9.41 12.48
N LEU A 252 35.64 -8.24 12.72
CA LEU A 252 35.07 -7.38 11.69
C LEU A 252 36.11 -6.98 10.65
N GLN A 253 37.29 -6.52 11.10
CA GLN A 253 38.38 -6.09 10.23
C GLN A 253 39.00 -7.27 9.46
N ALA A 254 39.10 -8.44 10.07
CA ALA A 254 39.70 -9.61 9.44
C ALA A 254 38.81 -10.26 8.37
N ARG A 255 37.50 -10.37 8.61
CA ARG A 255 36.59 -11.18 7.75
C ARG A 255 35.59 -10.35 6.96
N GLY A 256 35.29 -9.13 7.42
CA GLY A 256 34.15 -8.35 6.97
C GLY A 256 32.82 -8.94 7.45
N LEU A 257 31.71 -8.46 6.87
CA LEU A 257 30.37 -8.97 7.16
C LEU A 257 29.53 -9.08 5.89
N TYR A 258 28.65 -10.05 5.89
CA TYR A 258 27.57 -10.19 4.92
C TYR A 258 26.28 -9.69 5.55
N ALA A 259 25.52 -8.90 4.79
CA ALA A 259 24.12 -8.66 5.06
C ALA A 259 23.32 -9.51 4.07
N TYR A 260 22.62 -10.52 4.59
CA TYR A 260 21.77 -11.43 3.85
C TYR A 260 20.30 -11.08 4.05
N THR A 261 19.54 -11.16 2.97
CA THR A 261 18.09 -10.94 2.97
C THR A 261 17.41 -11.91 2.03
N ALA A 262 16.33 -12.54 2.47
CA ALA A 262 15.36 -13.22 1.61
C ALA A 262 14.10 -12.35 1.55
N ILE A 263 13.80 -11.80 0.37
CA ILE A 263 12.72 -10.82 0.18
C ILE A 263 11.62 -11.48 -0.63
N HIS A 264 10.41 -11.55 -0.06
CA HIS A 264 9.26 -11.94 -0.84
C HIS A 264 8.90 -10.85 -1.85
N ALA A 265 8.61 -11.26 -3.08
CA ALA A 265 8.15 -10.40 -4.15
C ALA A 265 7.20 -11.17 -5.09
N PRO A 266 6.09 -10.55 -5.55
CA PRO A 266 5.15 -11.17 -6.47
C PRO A 266 5.81 -11.66 -7.75
N ARG A 267 5.27 -12.72 -8.34
CA ARG A 267 5.78 -13.27 -9.60
C ARG A 267 5.83 -12.22 -10.71
N GLY A 268 6.97 -12.15 -11.40
CA GLY A 268 7.18 -11.24 -12.53
C GLY A 268 7.63 -9.83 -12.13
N LEU A 269 7.62 -9.49 -10.84
CA LEU A 269 8.21 -8.24 -10.37
C LEU A 269 9.72 -8.24 -10.59
N ASN A 270 10.23 -7.18 -11.20
CA ASN A 270 11.66 -6.87 -11.26
C ASN A 270 11.89 -5.52 -10.59
N GLU A 271 12.71 -5.49 -9.54
CA GLU A 271 12.93 -4.27 -8.77
C GLU A 271 14.37 -4.17 -8.27
N ARG A 272 14.90 -2.95 -8.27
CA ARG A 272 16.16 -2.62 -7.62
C ARG A 272 15.92 -2.22 -6.17
N ILE A 273 16.60 -2.90 -5.27
CA ILE A 273 16.69 -2.55 -3.86
C ILE A 273 18.13 -2.16 -3.50
N TYR A 274 18.30 -1.66 -2.28
CA TYR A 274 19.58 -1.26 -1.74
C TYR A 274 19.79 -1.82 -0.34
N HIS A 275 20.99 -2.37 -0.12
CA HIS A 275 21.53 -2.52 1.24
C HIS A 275 22.27 -1.23 1.59
N VAL A 276 21.64 -0.41 2.42
CA VAL A 276 22.20 0.84 2.93
C VAL A 276 22.84 0.58 4.28
N TRP A 277 24.17 0.55 4.32
CA TRP A 277 24.94 0.37 5.54
C TRP A 277 25.04 1.70 6.26
N GLN A 278 24.67 1.71 7.54
CA GLN A 278 24.72 2.88 8.40
C GLN A 278 25.55 2.62 9.64
N HIS A 279 26.40 3.59 9.99
CA HIS A 279 27.17 3.61 11.23
C HIS A 279 26.79 4.86 12.02
N ALA A 280 26.39 4.67 13.28
CA ALA A 280 25.92 5.77 14.14
C ALA A 280 24.86 6.68 13.46
N GLY A 281 23.98 6.11 12.63
CA GLY A 281 22.92 6.82 11.91
C GLY A 281 23.35 7.53 10.62
N ARG A 282 24.63 7.49 10.26
CA ARG A 282 25.14 8.02 8.98
C ARG A 282 25.30 6.90 7.96
N GLU A 283 24.84 7.14 6.74
CA GLU A 283 25.07 6.25 5.62
C GLU A 283 26.56 6.21 5.27
N VAL A 284 27.12 5.01 5.20
CA VAL A 284 28.54 4.80 4.84
C VAL A 284 28.70 4.07 3.52
N ASP A 285 27.75 3.22 3.15
CA ASP A 285 27.71 2.53 1.85
C ASP A 285 26.27 2.28 1.41
N ARG A 286 26.07 2.23 0.10
CA ARG A 286 24.81 1.87 -0.54
C ARG A 286 25.07 0.89 -1.68
N ILE A 287 24.63 -0.34 -1.51
CA ILE A 287 24.90 -1.43 -2.47
C ILE A 287 23.60 -1.81 -3.19
N PRO A 288 23.50 -1.62 -4.51
CA PRO A 288 22.32 -2.01 -5.28
C PRO A 288 22.23 -3.53 -5.44
N LEU A 289 21.02 -4.06 -5.38
CA LEU A 289 20.70 -5.46 -5.62
C LEU A 289 19.44 -5.53 -6.50
N GLU A 290 19.47 -6.35 -7.55
CA GLU A 290 18.31 -6.58 -8.41
C GLU A 290 17.54 -7.80 -7.89
N ILE A 291 16.26 -7.64 -7.56
CA ILE A 291 15.39 -8.72 -7.10
C ILE A 291 14.41 -9.12 -8.20
N HIS A 292 14.18 -10.44 -8.32
CA HIS A 292 13.23 -11.01 -9.26
C HIS A 292 12.21 -11.84 -8.48
N GLY A 293 10.93 -11.48 -8.59
CA GLY A 293 9.85 -12.14 -7.85
C GLY A 293 9.41 -13.49 -8.41
N GLY A 294 8.65 -14.24 -7.61
CA GLY A 294 8.05 -15.53 -8.03
C GLY A 294 8.59 -16.78 -7.33
N ARG A 295 9.39 -16.64 -6.26
CA ARG A 295 9.76 -17.74 -5.37
C ARG A 295 9.07 -17.57 -4.02
N GLN A 296 8.43 -18.62 -3.51
CA GLN A 296 7.73 -18.57 -2.21
C GLN A 296 8.67 -18.21 -1.06
N GLU A 297 9.89 -18.77 -1.07
CA GLU A 297 10.93 -18.48 -0.09
C GLU A 297 11.52 -17.06 -0.21
N GLY A 298 11.16 -16.32 -1.27
CA GLY A 298 11.68 -15.01 -1.57
C GLY A 298 12.97 -15.03 -2.39
N TYR A 299 13.34 -13.88 -2.93
CA TYR A 299 14.61 -13.65 -3.61
C TYR A 299 15.72 -13.49 -2.56
N ARG A 300 16.63 -14.45 -2.53
CA ARG A 300 17.79 -14.49 -1.63
C ARG A 300 18.92 -13.63 -2.22
N ALA A 301 19.26 -12.55 -1.55
CA ALA A 301 20.33 -11.63 -1.93
C ALA A 301 21.24 -11.31 -0.74
N TRP A 302 22.50 -11.00 -1.01
CA TRP A 302 23.42 -10.55 0.02
C TRP A 302 24.41 -9.53 -0.50
N SER A 303 24.89 -8.69 0.40
CA SER A 303 26.01 -7.77 0.15
C SER A 303 27.13 -8.05 1.15
N ARG A 304 28.38 -8.10 0.68
CA ARG A 304 29.55 -8.24 1.55
C ARG A 304 30.24 -6.89 1.71
N LYS A 305 30.37 -6.42 2.96
CA LYS A 305 31.22 -5.27 3.30
C LYS A 305 32.53 -5.78 3.89
N GLN A 306 33.65 -5.40 3.28
CA GLN A 306 34.99 -5.78 3.75
C GLN A 306 35.75 -4.59 4.35
N ARG A 307 35.57 -3.39 3.78
CA ARG A 307 36.25 -2.18 4.22
C ARG A 307 35.38 -1.44 5.23
N PHE A 308 35.68 -1.61 6.52
CA PHE A 308 35.08 -0.85 7.61
C PHE A 308 35.97 0.34 7.99
N PRO A 309 35.41 1.46 8.47
CA PRO A 309 36.19 2.60 8.94
C PRO A 309 37.06 2.21 10.15
N ALA A 310 38.17 2.93 10.37
CA ALA A 310 39.09 2.63 11.47
C ALA A 310 38.39 2.63 12.84
N ASN A 311 37.51 3.61 13.08
CA ASN A 311 36.63 3.62 14.24
C ASN A 311 35.26 3.00 13.89
N ALA A 312 35.20 1.66 13.81
CA ALA A 312 33.96 0.94 13.53
C ALA A 312 33.17 0.56 14.78
N LEU A 313 33.58 0.96 15.98
CA LEU A 313 32.87 0.62 17.22
C LEU A 313 31.45 1.19 17.26
N GLY A 314 30.56 0.52 17.98
CA GLY A 314 29.21 1.00 18.26
C GLY A 314 28.13 0.43 17.34
N ARG A 315 27.06 1.21 17.14
CA ARG A 315 25.81 0.75 16.49
C ARG A 315 25.91 0.79 14.98
N TRP A 316 25.55 -0.32 14.36
CA TRP A 316 25.44 -0.47 12.93
C TRP A 316 24.06 -0.95 12.54
N GLU A 317 23.61 -0.48 11.38
CA GLU A 317 22.37 -0.91 10.76
C GLU A 317 22.60 -1.19 9.27
N VAL A 318 21.89 -2.17 8.74
CA VAL A 318 21.75 -2.37 7.30
C VAL A 318 20.27 -2.20 6.97
N ARG A 319 19.94 -1.08 6.33
CA ARG A 319 18.59 -0.75 5.93
C ARG A 319 18.36 -1.27 4.51
N VAL A 320 17.38 -2.14 4.36
CA VAL A 320 16.94 -2.69 3.09
C VAL A 320 15.87 -1.75 2.55
N GLN A 321 16.14 -1.09 1.42
CA GLN A 321 15.28 -0.04 0.88
C GLN A 321 15.01 -0.22 -0.61
N THR A 322 13.82 0.16 -1.06
CA THR A 322 13.50 0.29 -2.50
C THR A 322 14.24 1.48 -3.11
N GLU A 323 14.27 1.58 -4.44
CA GLU A 323 14.79 2.75 -5.14
C GLU A 323 14.08 4.06 -4.78
N ALA A 324 12.80 4.00 -4.38
CA ALA A 324 12.06 5.17 -3.92
C ALA A 324 12.41 5.60 -2.48
N GLY A 325 13.25 4.83 -1.77
CA GLY A 325 13.63 5.08 -0.37
C GLY A 325 12.64 4.52 0.65
N GLN A 326 11.75 3.62 0.24
CA GLN A 326 10.83 2.94 1.16
C GLN A 326 11.56 1.80 1.86
N LEU A 327 11.42 1.68 3.18
CA LEU A 327 12.01 0.58 3.92
C LEU A 327 11.25 -0.72 3.68
N ILE A 328 12.00 -1.79 3.43
CA ILE A 328 11.53 -3.17 3.47
C ILE A 328 11.87 -3.79 4.83
N GLY A 329 13.03 -3.42 5.40
CA GLY A 329 13.38 -3.76 6.79
C GLY A 329 14.76 -3.27 7.21
N VAL A 330 15.14 -3.58 8.46
CA VAL A 330 16.38 -3.08 9.08
C VAL A 330 17.06 -4.19 9.88
N LEU A 331 18.29 -4.52 9.51
CA LEU A 331 19.16 -5.40 10.27
C LEU A 331 20.01 -4.55 11.22
N ARG A 332 20.20 -4.97 12.47
CA ARG A 332 20.95 -4.22 13.48
C ARG A 332 22.00 -5.10 14.14
N PHE A 333 23.21 -4.56 14.29
CA PHE A 333 24.28 -5.20 15.03
C PHE A 333 25.13 -4.15 15.76
N ARG A 334 25.95 -4.61 16.71
CA ARG A 334 26.88 -3.74 17.44
C ARG A 334 28.30 -4.28 17.33
N VAL A 335 29.23 -3.41 16.97
CA VAL A 335 30.66 -3.71 17.00
C VAL A 335 31.17 -3.33 18.39
N VAL A 336 31.81 -4.29 19.04
CA VAL A 336 32.45 -4.16 20.35
C VAL A 336 33.94 -4.37 20.20
N GLU A 337 34.71 -4.10 21.24
CA GLU A 337 36.17 -4.31 21.24
C GLU A 337 36.53 -5.78 20.97
#